data_AF-A0A7J9N6A4-F1
#
_entry.id   AF-A0A7J9N6A4-F1
#
_cell.length_a   1.000
_cell.length_b   1.000
_cell.length_c   1.000
_cell.angle_alpha   90.00
_cell.angle_beta   90.00
_cell.angle_gamma   90.00
#
_symmetry.space_group_name_H-M   'P 1'
#
loop_
_entity.id
_entity.type
_entity.pdbx_description
1 polymer ?
#
loop_
_entity_poly.entity_id
_entity_poly.type
_entity_poly.pdbx_seq_one_letter_code
_entity_poly.pdbx_strand_id
1 'polypeptide(L)' 'MTVSSICISILSMLSSATVKQCPEDNDRYVKNCRNGRSPKQTRWWFHD' A
#
# COMPACT_ATOMS: atom_id res chain seq x y z
N MET A 1 5.37 -17.04 5.72
CA MET A 1 5.54 -16.06 4.63
C MET A 1 7.03 -15.87 4.39
N THR A 2 7.53 -16.16 3.19
CA THR A 2 8.94 -15.94 2.83
C THR A 2 9.09 -14.62 2.08
N VAL A 3 10.26 -13.99 2.15
CA VAL A 3 10.53 -12.75 1.40
C VAL A 3 10.28 -12.97 -0.09
N SER A 4 10.70 -14.10 -0.64
CA SER A 4 10.47 -14.46 -2.04
C SER A 4 8.99 -14.46 -2.41
N SER A 5 8.11 -15.02 -1.55
CA SER A 5 6.67 -15.00 -1.80
C SER A 5 6.09 -13.59 -1.84
N ILE A 6 6.60 -12.66 -1.01
CA ILE A 6 6.20 -11.25 -1.00
C ILE A 6 6.63 -10.55 -2.29
N CYS A 7 7.87 -10.79 -2.73
CA CYS A 7 8.41 -10.20 -3.97
C CYS A 7 7.57 -10.59 -5.18
N ILE A 8 7.22 -11.88 -5.31
CA ILE A 8 6.39 -12.36 -6.43
C ILE A 8 4.99 -11.77 -6.38
N SER A 9 4.38 -11.65 -5.20
CA SER A 9 3.05 -11.03 -5.07
C SER A 9 3.04 -9.56 -5.49
N ILE A 10 4.06 -8.77 -5.10
CA ILE A 10 4.19 -7.37 -5.51
C ILE A 10 4.42 -7.27 -7.02
N LEU A 11 5.28 -8.13 -7.58
CA LEU A 11 5.53 -8.17 -9.03
C LEU A 11 4.25 -8.47 -9.81
N SER A 12 3.45 -9.44 -9.35
CA SER A 12 2.17 -9.80 -9.96
C SER A 12 1.18 -8.62 -9.90
N MET A 13 1.07 -7.94 -8.77
CA MET A 13 0.23 -6.76 -8.59
C MET A 13 0.61 -5.61 -9.55
N LEU A 14 1.91 -5.34 -9.72
CA LEU A 14 2.37 -4.30 -10.63
C LEU A 14 2.19 -4.69 -12.10
N SER A 15 2.33 -5.96 -12.44
CA SER A 15 2.15 -6.47 -13.80
C SER A 15 0.70 -6.41 -14.27
N SER A 16 -0.27 -6.48 -13.36
CA SER A 16 -1.70 -6.41 -13.68
C SER A 16 -2.29 -5.00 -13.64
N ALA A 17 -1.52 -3.99 -13.23
CA ALA A 17 -1.96 -2.61 -13.18
C ALA A 17 -2.14 -2.04 -14.60
N THR A 18 -3.37 -1.69 -14.97
CA THR A 18 -3.70 -1.13 -16.30
C THR A 18 -3.37 0.35 -16.42
N VAL A 19 -3.23 1.05 -15.30
CA VAL A 19 -3.02 2.50 -15.22
C VAL A 19 -2.07 2.87 -14.08
N LYS A 20 -1.28 3.91 -14.29
CA LYS A 20 -0.41 4.48 -13.25
C LYS A 20 -1.15 5.61 -12.54
N GLN A 21 -1.73 5.31 -11.40
CA GLN A 21 -2.46 6.28 -10.59
C GLN A 21 -2.17 6.09 -9.09
N CYS A 22 -2.31 7.18 -8.34
CA CYS A 22 -2.30 7.10 -6.87
C CYS A 22 -3.66 6.57 -6.36
N PRO A 23 -3.68 5.89 -5.20
CA PRO A 23 -4.93 5.60 -4.51
C PRO A 23 -5.71 6.88 -4.19
N GLU A 24 -7.04 6.79 -4.19
CA GLU A 24 -7.94 7.95 -3.98
C GLU A 24 -7.70 8.68 -2.65
N ASP A 25 -7.27 7.96 -1.62
CA ASP A 25 -7.01 8.50 -0.28
C ASP A 25 -5.51 8.69 0.04
N ASN A 26 -4.63 8.62 -0.97
CA ASN A 26 -3.17 8.70 -0.80
C ASN A 26 -2.74 9.86 0.10
N ASP A 27 -3.22 11.07 -0.18
CA ASP A 27 -2.79 12.27 0.56
C ASP A 27 -3.23 12.22 2.03
N ARG A 28 -4.41 11.66 2.29
CA ARG A 28 -4.91 11.45 3.65
C ARG A 28 -4.11 10.37 4.35
N TYR A 29 -3.81 9.26 3.69
CA TYR A 29 -2.97 8.19 4.24
C TYR A 29 -1.59 8.74 4.62
N VAL A 30 -0.92 9.44 3.69
CA VAL A 30 0.42 10.02 3.90
C VAL A 30 0.43 11.04 5.03
N LYS A 31 -0.60 11.91 5.15
CA LYS A 31 -0.74 12.86 6.27
C LYS A 31 -0.90 12.17 7.63
N ASN A 32 -1.57 11.01 7.66
CA ASN A 32 -1.82 10.26 8.89
C ASN A 32 -0.70 9.25 9.21
N CYS A 33 0.22 8.99 8.28
CA CYS A 33 1.42 8.23 8.56
C CYS A 33 2.23 8.95 9.64
N ARG A 34 2.50 8.25 10.75
CA ARG A 34 3.24 8.78 11.90
C ARG A 34 4.72 9.00 11.57
N ASN A 35 5.05 9.98 10.74
CA ASN A 35 6.39 10.42 10.36
C ASN A 35 7.36 9.26 10.03
N GLY A 36 6.97 8.37 9.10
CA GLY A 36 7.83 7.27 8.64
C GLY A 36 7.91 6.04 9.55
N ARG A 37 7.03 5.92 10.56
CA ARG A 37 6.84 4.66 11.31
C ARG A 37 6.21 3.57 10.45
N SER A 38 6.28 2.33 10.95
CA SER A 38 5.76 1.13 10.26
C SER A 38 4.31 1.32 9.76
N PRO A 39 4.01 0.96 8.50
CA PRO A 39 2.64 0.97 7.96
C PRO A 39 1.61 0.21 8.81
N LYS A 40 2.07 -0.77 9.59
CA LYS A 40 1.23 -1.56 10.53
C LYS A 40 0.65 -0.72 11.68
N GLN A 41 1.22 0.46 11.94
CA GLN A 41 0.75 1.37 12.99
C GLN A 41 -0.25 2.41 12.46
N THR A 42 -0.45 2.48 11.14
CA THR A 42 -1.49 3.31 10.56
C THR A 42 -2.84 2.65 10.82
N ARG A 43 -3.76 3.39 11.45
CA ARG A 43 -5.11 2.89 11.74
C ARG A 43 -5.81 2.54 10.42
N TRP A 44 -6.40 1.36 10.34
CA TRP A 44 -7.12 0.92 9.15
C TRP A 44 -8.42 1.73 8.98
N TRP A 45 -8.68 2.12 7.74
CA TRP A 45 -9.90 2.82 7.33
C TRP A 45 -10.52 2.01 6.19
N PHE A 46 -11.73 1.52 6.42
CA PHE A 46 -12.53 0.90 5.37
C PHE A 46 -13.22 2.00 4.58
N HIS A 47 -13.19 1.89 3.25
CA HIS A 47 -14.02 2.67 2.35
C HIS A 47 -15.00 1.66 1.73
N ASP A 48 -16.30 1.98 1.71
CA ASP A 48 -17.35 1.12 1.15
C ASP A 48 -17.21 0.92 -0.36
#